data_AF-A0A810NHS1-F1
#
_entry.id   AF-A0A810NHS1-F1
#
_cell.length_a   1.000
_cell.length_b   1.000
_cell.length_c   1.000
_cell.angle_alpha   90.00
_cell.angle_beta   90.00
_cell.angle_gamma   90.00
#
_symmetry.space_group_name_H-M   'P 1'
#
loop_
_entity.id
_entity.type
_entity.pdbx_description
1 polymer ?
#
loop_
_entity_poly.entity_id
_entity_poly.type
_entity_poly.pdbx_seq_one_letter_code
_entity_poly.pdbx_strand_id
1 'polypeptide(L)'
;MPWFKRRRRLPADMMQRLEMLGRFTLGRQESRIDSGEVWQRCLAPFLDEAKADPDGFFGELRELLRGETGGFAALGAGQLAWEALSDESLTNPAVLPFVDAGIDFKLARGFTRWDLAPYEVGRLSRRQSGS
;
A
#
# COMPACT_ATOMS: atom_id res chain seq x y z
N MET A 1 -11.70 17.32 29.03
CA MET A 1 -12.62 16.45 28.25
C MET A 1 -11.78 15.65 27.26
N PRO A 2 -11.68 14.33 27.37
CA PRO A 2 -10.91 13.55 26.41
C PRO A 2 -11.72 13.43 25.12
N TRP A 3 -11.23 14.07 24.05
CA TRP A 3 -11.77 13.91 22.70
C TRP A 3 -11.44 12.50 22.22
N PHE A 4 -12.37 11.56 22.41
CA PHE A 4 -12.33 10.29 21.71
C PHE A 4 -12.41 10.57 20.21
N LYS A 5 -11.26 10.63 19.53
CA LYS A 5 -11.17 10.51 18.06
C LYS A 5 -12.02 9.29 17.70
N ARG A 6 -13.09 9.47 16.91
CA ARG A 6 -13.90 8.36 16.40
C ARG A 6 -12.94 7.38 15.73
N ARG A 7 -12.89 6.13 16.21
CA ARG A 7 -12.29 5.01 15.47
C ARG A 7 -12.97 4.95 14.11
N ARG A 8 -12.29 5.43 13.08
CA ARG A 8 -12.87 5.55 11.74
C ARG A 8 -12.52 4.29 11.00
N ARG A 9 -13.38 3.28 11.18
CA ARG A 9 -13.20 1.97 10.55
C ARG A 9 -13.12 2.12 9.04
N LEU A 10 -12.06 1.55 8.47
CA LEU A 10 -11.94 1.30 7.04
C LEU A 10 -13.26 0.72 6.47
N PRO A 11 -13.60 1.01 5.20
CA PRO A 11 -14.82 0.50 4.61
C PRO A 11 -14.80 -1.04 4.56
N ALA A 12 -15.99 -1.65 4.61
CA ALA A 12 -16.11 -3.11 4.66
C ALA A 12 -15.49 -3.83 3.44
N ASP A 13 -15.42 -3.14 2.30
CA ASP A 13 -14.83 -3.63 1.05
C ASP A 13 -13.36 -3.21 0.86
N MET A 14 -12.68 -2.71 1.90
CA MET A 14 -11.31 -2.21 1.80
C MET A 14 -10.33 -3.25 1.24
N MET A 15 -10.45 -4.51 1.67
CA MET A 15 -9.62 -5.60 1.11
C MET A 15 -9.77 -5.72 -0.41
N GLN A 16 -10.99 -5.68 -0.94
CA GLN A 16 -11.23 -5.79 -2.38
C GLN A 16 -10.64 -4.58 -3.14
N ARG A 17 -10.72 -3.38 -2.55
CA ARG A 17 -10.13 -2.16 -3.13
C ARG A 17 -8.60 -2.26 -3.17
N LEU A 18 -7.97 -2.72 -2.09
CA LEU A 18 -6.53 -2.94 -2.04
C LEU A 18 -6.09 -4.00 -3.05
N GLU A 19 -6.80 -5.11 -3.17
CA GLU A 19 -6.46 -6.10 -4.17
C GLU A 19 -6.62 -5.59 -5.60
N MET A 20 -7.67 -4.82 -5.88
CA MET A 20 -7.89 -4.19 -7.18
C MET A 20 -6.74 -3.26 -7.53
N LEU A 21 -6.34 -2.41 -6.58
CA LEU A 21 -5.19 -1.53 -6.73
C LEU A 21 -3.89 -2.31 -6.95
N GLY A 22 -3.65 -3.38 -6.19
CA GLY A 22 -2.47 -4.20 -6.38
C GLY A 22 -2.42 -4.90 -7.73
N ARG A 23 -3.55 -5.44 -8.23
CA ARG A 23 -3.65 -6.05 -9.56
C ARG A 23 -3.37 -5.01 -10.66
N PHE A 24 -3.91 -3.81 -10.51
CA PHE A 24 -3.64 -2.70 -11.42
C PHE A 24 -2.16 -2.29 -11.40
N THR A 25 -1.55 -2.19 -10.21
CA THR A 25 -0.13 -1.86 -10.04
C THR A 25 0.79 -2.91 -10.66
N LEU A 26 0.47 -4.20 -10.53
CA LEU A 26 1.31 -5.27 -11.08
C LEU A 26 1.22 -5.38 -12.61
N GLY A 27 0.04 -5.12 -13.19
CA GLY A 27 -0.24 -5.35 -14.60
C GLY A 27 -1.10 -4.27 -15.22
N ARG A 28 -0.65 -3.02 -15.22
CA ARG A 28 -1.45 -1.86 -15.67
C ARG A 28 -2.00 -2.01 -17.11
N GLN A 29 -1.28 -2.68 -18.00
CA GLN A 29 -1.74 -2.95 -19.38
C GLN A 29 -2.55 -4.25 -19.51
N GLU A 30 -2.29 -5.25 -18.68
CA GLU A 30 -2.89 -6.58 -18.79
C GLU A 30 -4.17 -6.75 -17.95
N SER A 31 -4.31 -5.95 -16.89
CA SER A 31 -5.37 -6.08 -15.90
C SER A 31 -6.77 -5.77 -16.45
N ARG A 32 -6.87 -5.07 -17.59
CA ARG A 32 -8.13 -4.53 -18.16
C ARG A 32 -8.94 -3.70 -17.17
N ILE A 33 -8.30 -3.25 -16.09
CA ILE A 33 -8.93 -2.42 -15.06
C ILE A 33 -8.87 -0.96 -15.52
N ASP A 34 -10.01 -0.28 -15.47
CA ASP A 34 -10.08 1.14 -15.82
C ASP A 34 -9.33 2.00 -14.78
N SER A 35 -8.42 2.84 -15.26
CA SER A 35 -7.60 3.68 -14.38
C SER A 35 -8.40 4.76 -13.65
N GLY A 36 -9.50 5.24 -14.25
CA GLY A 36 -10.44 6.15 -13.60
C GLY A 36 -11.20 5.46 -12.47
N GLU A 37 -11.63 4.22 -12.67
CA GLU A 37 -12.27 3.41 -11.64
C GLU A 37 -11.31 3.15 -10.47
N VAL A 38 -10.04 2.81 -10.74
CA VAL A 38 -9.03 2.63 -9.68
C VAL A 38 -8.85 3.92 -8.89
N TRP A 39 -8.74 5.05 -9.57
CA TRP A 39 -8.61 6.35 -8.90
C TRP A 39 -9.81 6.62 -7.98
N GLN A 40 -11.03 6.52 -8.51
CA GLN A 40 -12.25 6.86 -7.78
C GLN A 40 -12.56 5.89 -6.62
N ARG A 41 -12.20 4.60 -6.76
CA ARG A 41 -12.53 3.58 -5.76
C ARG A 41 -11.40 3.30 -4.78
N CYS A 42 -10.16 3.33 -5.22
CA CYS A 42 -9.04 2.81 -4.44
C CYS A 42 -8.11 3.90 -3.89
N LEU A 43 -8.11 5.10 -4.48
CA LEU A 43 -7.20 6.18 -4.09
C LEU A 43 -7.96 7.38 -3.54
N ALA A 44 -8.73 8.09 -4.38
CA ALA A 44 -9.35 9.37 -4.05
C ALA A 44 -10.11 9.40 -2.71
N PRO A 45 -10.87 8.35 -2.31
CA PRO A 45 -11.59 8.35 -1.04
C PRO A 45 -10.68 8.37 0.21
N PHE A 46 -9.42 7.99 0.06
CA PHE A 46 -8.52 7.72 1.19
C PHE A 46 -7.32 8.66 1.27
N LEU A 47 -6.96 9.36 0.20
CA LEU A 47 -5.73 10.18 0.16
C LEU A 47 -5.71 11.25 1.25
N ASP A 48 -6.79 12.00 1.43
CA ASP A 48 -6.84 13.06 2.44
C ASP A 48 -6.79 12.50 3.87
N GLU A 49 -7.42 11.35 4.10
CA GLU A 49 -7.42 10.68 5.40
C GLU A 49 -6.04 10.10 5.74
N ALA A 50 -5.44 9.39 4.77
CA ALA A 50 -4.11 8.81 4.90
C ALA A 50 -3.02 9.89 5.11
N LYS A 51 -3.21 11.09 4.53
CA LYS A 51 -2.34 12.25 4.77
C LYS A 51 -2.57 12.90 6.14
N ALA A 52 -3.81 13.00 6.59
CA ALA A 52 -4.16 13.69 7.84
C ALA A 52 -3.78 12.91 9.11
N ASP A 53 -3.84 11.57 9.06
CA ASP A 53 -3.44 10.69 10.17
C ASP A 53 -2.74 9.43 9.62
N PRO A 54 -1.50 9.54 9.11
CA PRO A 54 -0.80 8.42 8.47
C PRO A 54 -0.68 7.22 9.39
N ASP A 55 -0.22 7.42 10.63
CA ASP A 55 0.01 6.35 11.58
C ASP A 55 -1.29 5.65 11.98
N GLY A 56 -2.38 6.41 12.18
CA GLY A 56 -3.69 5.85 12.47
C GLY A 56 -4.25 5.06 11.29
N PHE A 57 -4.24 5.65 10.10
CA PHE A 57 -4.80 5.04 8.89
C PHE A 57 -4.05 3.78 8.47
N PHE A 58 -2.72 3.84 8.38
CA PHE A 58 -1.89 2.69 8.01
C PHE A 58 -1.81 1.66 9.14
N GLY A 59 -1.94 2.08 10.41
CA GLY A 59 -2.14 1.18 11.53
C GLY A 59 -3.40 0.33 11.38
N GLU A 60 -4.54 0.93 11.06
CA GLU A 60 -5.79 0.18 10.81
C GLU A 60 -5.68 -0.72 9.58
N LEU A 61 -5.01 -0.28 8.50
CA LEU A 61 -4.75 -1.14 7.34
C LEU A 61 -3.89 -2.35 7.68
N ARG A 62 -2.94 -2.17 8.59
CA ARG A 62 -2.08 -3.27 9.04
C ARG A 62 -2.86 -4.31 9.83
N GLU A 63 -3.82 -3.86 10.64
CA GLU A 63 -4.73 -4.75 11.35
C GLU A 63 -5.67 -5.49 10.38
N LEU A 64 -6.17 -4.81 9.35
CA LEU A 64 -6.99 -5.43 8.30
C LEU A 64 -6.23 -6.54 7.56
N LEU A 65 -4.96 -6.29 7.25
CA LEU A 65 -4.08 -7.23 6.54
C LEU A 65 -3.43 -8.26 7.48
N ARG A 66 -3.76 -8.26 8.79
CA ARG A 66 -3.18 -9.18 9.77
C ARG A 66 -3.66 -10.60 9.47
N GLY A 67 -2.81 -11.37 8.79
CA GLY A 67 -3.10 -12.73 8.31
C GLY A 67 -2.87 -12.92 6.81
N GLU A 68 -2.79 -11.82 6.06
CA GLU A 68 -2.51 -11.78 4.62
C GLU A 68 -1.08 -11.24 4.42
N THR A 69 -0.08 -12.05 4.76
CA THR A 69 1.33 -11.71 4.55
C THR A 69 1.73 -11.98 3.10
N GLY A 70 1.42 -11.03 2.24
CA GLY A 70 1.69 -11.09 0.80
C GLY A 70 0.41 -11.25 0.00
N GLY A 71 0.38 -10.68 -1.21
CA GLY A 71 -0.84 -10.64 -1.99
C GLY A 71 -0.94 -9.36 -2.82
N PHE A 72 -1.96 -9.32 -3.67
CA PHE A 72 -2.33 -8.07 -4.32
C PHE A 72 -2.77 -7.01 -3.30
N ALA A 73 -3.40 -7.40 -2.19
CA ALA A 73 -3.81 -6.44 -1.15
C ALA A 73 -2.61 -5.72 -0.51
N ALA A 74 -1.54 -6.44 -0.18
CA ALA A 74 -0.32 -5.84 0.37
C ALA A 74 0.37 -4.90 -0.65
N LEU A 75 0.44 -5.33 -1.92
CA LEU A 75 0.94 -4.49 -3.00
C LEU A 75 0.10 -3.22 -3.18
N GLY A 76 -1.23 -3.35 -3.12
CA GLY A 76 -2.15 -2.21 -3.19
C GLY A 76 -2.02 -1.28 -1.99
N ALA A 77 -1.79 -1.81 -0.79
CA ALA A 77 -1.55 -0.99 0.40
C ALA A 77 -0.24 -0.20 0.30
N GLY A 78 0.82 -0.82 -0.23
CA GLY A 78 2.07 -0.13 -0.56
C GLY A 78 1.86 0.98 -1.59
N GLN A 79 1.11 0.71 -2.66
CA GLN A 79 0.77 1.73 -3.65
C GLN A 79 -0.05 2.87 -3.06
N LEU A 80 -1.09 2.58 -2.27
CA LEU A 80 -1.91 3.60 -1.61
C LEU A 80 -1.06 4.49 -0.70
N ALA A 81 -0.11 3.91 0.04
CA ALA A 81 0.80 4.67 0.88
C ALA A 81 1.75 5.56 0.07
N TRP A 82 2.24 5.06 -1.06
CA TRP A 82 3.04 5.86 -1.99
C TRP A 82 2.25 7.03 -2.58
N GLU A 83 1.00 6.81 -3.02
CA GLU A 83 0.16 7.89 -3.56
C GLU A 83 -0.25 8.92 -2.50
N ALA A 84 -0.39 8.49 -1.24
CA ALA A 84 -0.74 9.37 -0.14
C ALA A 84 0.46 10.20 0.37
N LEU A 85 1.62 9.57 0.53
CA LEU A 85 2.75 10.16 1.26
C LEU A 85 3.99 10.40 0.39
N SER A 86 4.03 9.89 -0.84
CA SER A 86 5.22 9.92 -1.71
C SER A 86 6.45 9.40 -0.95
N ASP A 87 7.58 10.10 -0.98
CA ASP A 87 8.82 9.69 -0.32
C ASP A 87 8.70 9.54 1.20
N GLU A 88 7.77 10.24 1.86
CA GLU A 88 7.53 10.10 3.31
C GLU A 88 7.04 8.68 3.68
N SER A 89 6.43 7.96 2.73
CA SER A 89 6.07 6.56 2.91
C SER A 89 7.27 5.66 3.26
N LEU A 90 8.47 6.02 2.79
CA LEU A 90 9.70 5.23 2.98
C LEU A 90 10.41 5.48 4.32
N THR A 91 9.90 6.40 5.13
CA THR A 91 10.37 6.67 6.49
C THR A 91 9.29 6.38 7.54
N ASN A 92 8.03 6.19 7.13
CA ASN A 92 6.94 5.87 8.06
C ASN A 92 6.93 4.36 8.43
N PRO A 93 7.15 4.01 9.72
CA PRO A 93 7.22 2.60 10.16
C PRO A 93 5.89 1.84 10.05
N ALA A 94 4.74 2.52 10.02
CA ALA A 94 3.44 1.89 9.77
C ALA A 94 3.28 1.45 8.30
N VAL A 95 4.00 2.09 7.38
CA VAL A 95 3.93 1.83 5.94
C VAL A 95 4.94 0.78 5.47
N LEU A 96 6.16 0.80 6.03
CA LEU A 96 7.25 -0.08 5.59
C LEU A 96 6.86 -1.56 5.44
N PRO A 97 6.06 -2.17 6.33
CA PRO A 97 5.65 -3.56 6.17
C PRO A 97 4.86 -3.84 4.88
N PHE A 98 4.07 -2.89 4.38
CA PHE A 98 3.32 -3.07 3.13
C PHE A 98 4.26 -3.02 1.92
N VAL A 99 5.20 -2.08 1.92
CA VAL A 99 6.20 -1.94 0.87
C VAL A 99 7.09 -3.18 0.82
N ASP A 100 7.52 -3.67 1.99
CA ASP A 100 8.32 -4.91 2.10
C ASP A 100 7.55 -6.12 1.58
N ALA A 101 6.28 -6.27 1.98
CA ALA A 101 5.43 -7.36 1.50
C ALA A 101 5.16 -7.29 -0.01
N GLY A 102 5.00 -6.08 -0.58
CA GLY A 102 4.86 -5.87 -2.03
C GLY A 102 6.11 -6.27 -2.82
N ILE A 103 7.29 -5.89 -2.31
CA ILE A 103 8.59 -6.31 -2.86
C ILE A 103 8.71 -7.83 -2.83
N ASP A 104 8.53 -8.43 -1.65
CA ASP A 104 8.69 -9.88 -1.47
C ASP A 104 7.69 -10.65 -2.35
N PHE A 105 6.47 -10.13 -2.50
CA PHE A 105 5.44 -10.69 -3.38
C PHE A 105 5.82 -10.68 -4.87
N LYS A 106 6.45 -9.60 -5.34
CA LYS A 106 6.97 -9.48 -6.72
C LYS A 106 8.16 -10.42 -6.93
N LEU A 107 9.15 -10.38 -6.03
CA LEU A 107 10.33 -11.25 -6.14
C LEU A 107 9.95 -12.74 -6.15
N ALA A 108 8.99 -13.15 -5.33
CA ALA A 108 8.47 -14.54 -5.31
C ALA A 108 7.81 -14.98 -6.63
N ARG A 109 7.43 -14.04 -7.51
CA ARG A 109 6.85 -14.29 -8.85
C ARG A 109 7.88 -14.23 -9.97
N GLY A 110 9.16 -14.10 -9.63
CA GLY A 110 10.24 -14.01 -10.62
C GLY A 110 10.47 -12.62 -11.20
N PHE A 111 9.78 -11.59 -10.68
CA PHE A 111 10.12 -10.21 -11.00
C PHE A 111 11.52 -9.89 -10.47
N THR A 112 12.26 -9.10 -11.22
CA THR A 112 13.59 -8.64 -10.88
C THR A 112 13.55 -7.24 -10.28
N ARG A 113 14.70 -6.75 -9.79
CA ARG A 113 14.85 -5.36 -9.35
C ARG A 113 14.41 -4.34 -10.42
N TRP A 114 14.54 -4.68 -11.70
CA TRP A 114 14.18 -3.79 -12.81
C TRP A 114 12.68 -3.65 -13.02
N ASP A 115 11.90 -4.57 -12.47
CA ASP A 115 10.45 -4.55 -12.54
C ASP A 115 9.80 -3.88 -11.32
N LEU A 116 10.62 -3.50 -10.32
CA LEU A 116 10.16 -2.80 -9.14
C LEU A 116 9.95 -1.31 -9.43
N ALA A 117 8.96 -0.72 -8.77
CA ALA A 117 8.74 0.72 -8.78
C ALA A 117 9.93 1.44 -8.13
N PRO A 118 10.20 2.72 -8.49
CA PRO A 118 11.34 3.46 -7.95
C PRO A 118 11.42 3.48 -6.42
N TYR A 119 10.28 3.62 -5.74
CA TYR A 119 10.22 3.62 -4.28
C TYR A 119 10.51 2.25 -3.67
N GLU A 120 10.11 1.16 -4.34
CA GLU A 120 10.42 -0.22 -3.94
C GLU A 120 11.92 -0.51 -4.10
N VAL A 121 12.55 -0.02 -5.17
CA VAL A 121 14.01 -0.10 -5.35
C VAL A 121 14.75 0.65 -4.24
N GLY A 122 14.27 1.84 -3.89
CA GLY A 122 14.80 2.63 -2.79
C GLY A 122 14.70 1.89 -1.46
N ARG A 123 13.55 1.28 -1.17
CA ARG A 123 13.35 0.46 0.03
C ARG A 123 14.23 -0.79 0.06
N LEU A 124 14.29 -1.54 -1.04
CA LEU A 124 15.10 -2.77 -1.15
C LEU A 124 16.59 -2.48 -0.90
N SER A 125 17.11 -1.37 -1.44
CA SER A 125 18.51 -0.97 -1.22
C SER A 125 18.79 -0.69 0.27
N ARG A 126 17.86 0.00 0.97
CA ARG A 126 17.98 0.28 2.41
C ARG A 126 17.93 -0.99 3.27
N ARG A 127 17.17 -2.03 2.87
CA ARG A 127 17.15 -3.33 3.56
C ARG A 127 18.53 -4.01 3.50
N GLN A 128 19.19 -3.93 2.35
CA GLN A 128 20.47 -4.59 2.10
C GLN A 128 21.65 -3.89 2.77
N SER A 129 21.63 -2.56 2.90
CA SER A 129 22.69 -1.79 3.58
C SER A 129 22.68 -1.93 5.12
N GLY A 130 21.59 -2.43 5.69
CA GLY A 130 21.43 -2.59 7.15
C GLY A 130 21.56 -4.04 7.64
N SER A 131 21.96 -4.97 6.76
CA SER A 131 22.24 -6.37 7.08
C SER A 131 23.74 -6.63 7.22
#